data_AF-A0AAD5KF37-F1
#
_entry.id   AF-A0AAD5KF37-F1
#
_cell.length_a   1.000
_cell.length_b   1.000
_cell.length_c   1.000
_cell.angle_alpha   90.00
_cell.angle_beta   90.00
_cell.angle_gamma   90.00
#
_symmetry.space_group_name_H-M   'P 1'
#
loop_
_entity.id
_entity.type
_entity.pdbx_description
1 polymer ?
#
loop_
_entity_poly.entity_id
_entity_poly.type
_entity_poly.pdbx_seq_one_letter_code
_entity_poly.pdbx_strand_id
1 'polypeptide(L)'
;MQRYSLPASTTIRDSPSLNLMIPLNESSSPEPVTSTSSPTPPLSDDNTNYSPSPPHHHRRSAPANIENRLRQLEKENEQLTLSNIRLLRANRILKLDCDRLVEEQTSELKEEINHLLFQNVRLQRSNRLLQDDLNESMTEMNQMRNDQIRKMNNVGPEYEYLVQMINLLYRQLQGKPTCEKTCCFTNKPLSQGFSVLTLPPDDSQDQRAKPQHICRPSIQSHVNGGSLAVASQHENARLHEEMEQMKRDRDNLYEVIHEKEEDLETLKRELKMKDDIVSQLESDFKRMEVEVIDLQKVNIYTLIVCFYDNR
;
A
#
# COMPACT_ATOMS: atom_id res chain seq x y z
N MET A 1 -22.89 35.85 -27.95
CA MET A 1 -24.05 35.33 -27.22
C MET A 1 -24.17 33.83 -27.49
N GLN A 2 -23.66 33.00 -26.60
CA GLN A 2 -24.07 31.60 -26.44
C GLN A 2 -23.86 31.27 -24.96
N ARG A 3 -24.88 30.66 -24.37
CA ARG A 3 -25.10 30.50 -22.93
C ARG A 3 -24.34 29.29 -22.37
N TYR A 4 -24.00 29.41 -21.09
CA TYR A 4 -23.44 28.43 -20.16
C TYR A 4 -23.99 27.00 -20.26
N SER A 5 -23.14 26.03 -19.94
CA SER A 5 -23.46 24.87 -19.09
C SER A 5 -22.16 24.29 -18.50
N LEU A 6 -21.99 24.40 -17.18
CA LEU A 6 -21.00 23.64 -16.38
C LEU A 6 -21.70 22.40 -15.83
N PRO A 7 -21.09 21.20 -15.81
CA PRO A 7 -21.63 20.08 -15.08
C PRO A 7 -21.12 20.02 -13.63
N ALA A 8 -22.10 19.97 -12.73
CA ALA A 8 -22.21 19.18 -11.51
C ALA A 8 -20.95 18.93 -10.65
N SER A 9 -20.98 19.53 -9.46
CA SER A 9 -20.28 19.05 -8.26
C SER A 9 -20.61 17.58 -7.98
N THR A 10 -19.59 16.72 -8.00
CA THR A 10 -19.65 15.41 -7.37
C THR A 10 -19.26 15.55 -5.91
N THR A 11 -20.25 15.46 -5.03
CA THR A 11 -20.09 15.18 -3.61
C THR A 11 -19.44 13.81 -3.45
N ILE A 12 -18.16 13.77 -3.06
CA ILE A 12 -17.54 12.55 -2.55
C ILE A 12 -18.01 12.38 -1.12
N ARG A 13 -18.80 11.32 -0.91
CA ARG A 13 -19.26 10.84 0.40
C ARG A 13 -18.06 10.53 1.29
N ASP A 14 -18.09 11.08 2.50
CA ASP A 14 -17.35 10.57 3.64
C ASP A 14 -17.60 9.06 3.78
N SER A 15 -16.52 8.29 3.71
CA SER A 15 -16.49 6.91 4.21
C SER A 15 -15.62 6.92 5.47
N PRO A 16 -16.09 6.34 6.59
CA PRO A 16 -15.34 6.37 7.83
C PRO A 16 -14.13 5.43 7.71
N SER A 17 -12.94 5.99 7.80
CA SER A 17 -11.70 5.25 8.02
C SER A 17 -11.81 4.48 9.34
N LEU A 18 -11.93 3.16 9.25
CA LEU A 18 -11.66 2.26 10.37
C LEU A 18 -10.15 2.33 10.66
N ASN A 19 -9.77 3.25 11.55
CA ASN A 19 -8.50 3.21 12.25
C ASN A 19 -8.48 1.97 13.15
N LEU A 20 -7.99 0.84 12.64
CA LEU A 20 -7.49 -0.24 13.47
C LEU A 20 -6.02 0.05 13.80
N MET A 21 -5.80 1.04 14.68
CA MET A 21 -4.55 1.11 15.42
C MET A 21 -4.51 -0.12 16.34
N ILE A 22 -3.73 -1.12 15.95
CA ILE A 22 -3.30 -2.16 16.88
C ILE A 22 -2.17 -1.54 17.71
N PRO A 23 -2.32 -1.40 19.04
CA PRO A 23 -1.22 -0.99 19.88
C PRO A 23 -0.25 -2.16 20.02
N LEU A 24 0.99 -1.98 19.57
CA LEU A 24 2.13 -2.73 20.06
C LEU A 24 2.32 -2.33 21.52
N ASN A 25 1.87 -3.18 22.45
CA ASN A 25 2.23 -3.06 23.85
C ASN A 25 3.39 -4.00 24.18
N GLU A 26 4.30 -3.43 24.95
CA GLU A 26 5.59 -3.94 25.37
C GLU A 26 5.55 -5.24 26.17
N SER A 27 6.65 -5.99 25.99
CA SER A 27 7.32 -6.87 26.94
C SER A 27 6.62 -7.23 28.26
N SER A 28 6.37 -8.54 28.46
CA SER A 28 6.57 -9.19 29.75
C SER A 28 6.77 -10.70 29.52
N SER A 29 7.94 -11.22 29.89
CA SER A 29 8.11 -12.65 30.14
C SER A 29 7.12 -13.11 31.22
N PRO A 30 6.74 -14.40 31.23
CA PRO A 30 7.36 -15.24 32.26
C PRO A 30 7.73 -16.66 31.80
N GLU A 31 8.64 -17.20 32.61
CA GLU A 31 9.23 -18.53 32.67
C GLU A 31 8.23 -19.70 32.96
N PRO A 32 8.70 -20.96 33.00
CA PRO A 32 7.92 -22.15 32.62
C PRO A 32 7.16 -22.78 33.78
N VAL A 33 6.07 -23.47 33.46
CA VAL A 33 5.35 -24.34 34.40
C VAL A 33 5.23 -25.75 33.84
N THR A 34 5.98 -26.64 34.47
CA THR A 34 5.72 -28.06 34.60
C THR A 34 4.30 -28.31 35.12
N SER A 35 3.54 -29.22 34.49
CA SER A 35 2.44 -29.95 35.15
C SER A 35 2.07 -31.20 34.37
N THR A 36 2.45 -32.32 34.97
CA THR A 36 1.93 -33.68 34.85
C THR A 36 0.41 -33.74 34.66
N SER A 37 -0.10 -34.50 33.69
CA SER A 37 -1.41 -35.12 33.81
C SER A 37 -1.51 -36.41 32.99
N SER A 38 -1.67 -37.50 33.73
CA SER A 38 -2.04 -38.84 33.27
C SER A 38 -3.52 -38.86 32.86
N PRO A 39 -3.95 -39.68 31.88
CA PRO A 39 -5.35 -40.04 31.74
C PRO A 39 -5.62 -41.40 32.40
N THR A 40 -6.40 -41.37 33.48
CA THR A 40 -7.06 -42.52 34.11
C THR A 40 -8.33 -42.87 33.33
N PRO A 41 -8.67 -44.15 33.10
CA PRO A 41 -9.93 -44.55 32.45
C PRO A 41 -11.10 -44.54 33.44
N PRO A 42 -12.35 -44.33 32.99
CA PRO A 42 -13.52 -44.44 33.86
C PRO A 42 -13.99 -45.90 33.96
N LEU A 43 -14.21 -46.35 35.19
CA LEU A 43 -15.03 -47.52 35.52
C LEU A 43 -16.46 -47.04 35.81
N SER A 44 -17.45 -47.74 35.27
CA SER A 44 -18.80 -47.80 35.82
C SER A 44 -19.38 -49.17 35.48
N ASP A 45 -19.84 -49.83 36.55
CA ASP A 45 -20.55 -51.10 36.65
C ASP A 45 -21.89 -51.05 35.85
N ASP A 46 -22.67 -52.09 35.56
CA ASP A 46 -22.96 -53.35 36.24
C ASP A 46 -23.95 -54.11 35.30
N ASN A 47 -23.90 -55.46 35.18
CA ASN A 47 -25.05 -56.34 35.43
C ASN A 47 -24.80 -57.83 35.10
N THR A 48 -24.81 -58.60 36.20
CA THR A 48 -25.47 -59.89 36.47
C THR A 48 -25.33 -61.15 35.60
N ASN A 49 -24.97 -62.21 36.36
CA ASN A 49 -25.50 -63.58 36.38
C ASN A 49 -25.10 -64.57 35.28
N TYR A 50 -24.30 -65.58 35.63
CA TYR A 50 -24.79 -66.83 36.25
C TYR A 50 -23.60 -67.69 36.70
N SER A 51 -23.61 -68.11 37.96
CA SER A 51 -22.81 -69.24 38.45
C SER A 51 -23.52 -70.54 38.08
N PRO A 52 -22.76 -71.62 37.78
CA PRO A 52 -22.97 -72.81 38.59
C PRO A 52 -21.66 -73.39 39.16
N SER A 53 -21.85 -73.90 40.37
CA SER A 53 -20.97 -74.48 41.38
C SER A 53 -19.97 -75.57 40.91
N PRO A 54 -18.94 -75.87 41.74
CA PRO A 54 -17.77 -76.67 41.37
C PRO A 54 -17.97 -78.18 41.60
N PRO A 55 -17.19 -79.05 40.93
CA PRO A 55 -16.94 -80.39 41.44
C PRO A 55 -15.56 -80.44 42.14
N HIS A 56 -15.63 -80.87 43.39
CA HIS A 56 -14.48 -81.24 44.20
C HIS A 56 -13.81 -82.54 43.70
N HIS A 57 -12.50 -82.60 43.98
CA HIS A 57 -11.65 -83.80 44.11
C HIS A 57 -11.23 -84.54 42.82
N HIS A 58 -9.95 -84.42 42.46
CA HIS A 58 -8.94 -85.40 42.86
C HIS A 58 -7.53 -85.10 42.31
N ARG A 59 -6.53 -85.43 43.12
CA ARG A 59 -5.15 -85.82 42.73
C ARG A 59 -4.23 -84.74 42.12
N ARG A 60 -3.35 -84.24 42.99
CA ARG A 60 -1.90 -84.03 42.76
C ARG A 60 -1.44 -84.15 41.30
N SER A 61 -1.38 -83.01 40.63
CA SER A 61 -0.44 -82.70 39.55
C SER A 61 -0.14 -81.19 39.57
N ALA A 62 0.09 -80.65 40.77
CA ALA A 62 -0.19 -79.24 41.06
C ALA A 62 0.94 -78.20 40.84
N PRO A 63 2.25 -78.50 40.74
CA PRO A 63 3.24 -77.47 40.42
C PRO A 63 3.50 -77.31 38.92
N ALA A 64 3.60 -78.41 38.17
CA ALA A 64 4.06 -78.38 36.76
C ALA A 64 3.08 -77.69 35.80
N ASN A 65 1.76 -77.80 36.02
CA ASN A 65 0.76 -77.20 35.12
C ASN A 65 0.60 -75.67 35.36
N ILE A 66 0.77 -75.24 36.60
CA ILE A 66 0.81 -73.82 36.98
C ILE A 66 2.13 -73.19 36.49
N GLU A 67 3.24 -73.89 36.66
CA GLU A 67 4.56 -73.44 36.20
C GLU A 67 4.63 -73.34 34.67
N ASN A 68 4.07 -74.31 33.94
CA ASN A 68 3.96 -74.22 32.48
C ASN A 68 3.06 -73.05 32.03
N ARG A 69 1.99 -72.75 32.77
CA ARG A 69 1.12 -71.60 32.49
C ARG A 69 1.79 -70.26 32.83
N LEU A 70 2.57 -70.19 33.91
CA LEU A 70 3.38 -69.02 34.25
C LEU A 70 4.43 -68.75 33.17
N ARG A 71 5.17 -69.78 32.72
CA ARG A 71 6.14 -69.65 31.62
C ARG A 71 5.49 -69.21 30.31
N GLN A 72 4.28 -69.69 30.01
CA GLN A 72 3.52 -69.25 28.84
C GLN A 72 3.11 -67.78 28.96
N LEU A 73 2.63 -67.35 30.12
CA LEU A 73 2.28 -65.95 30.39
C LEU A 73 3.50 -65.02 30.38
N GLU A 74 4.65 -65.46 30.89
CA GLU A 74 5.92 -64.74 30.82
C GLU A 74 6.34 -64.54 29.36
N LYS A 75 6.27 -65.59 28.54
CA LYS A 75 6.57 -65.50 27.10
C LYS A 75 5.62 -64.58 26.35
N GLU A 76 4.33 -64.63 26.66
CA GLU A 76 3.32 -63.71 26.10
C GLU A 76 3.58 -62.27 26.53
N ASN A 77 3.99 -62.05 27.79
CA ASN A 77 4.34 -60.74 28.31
C ASN A 77 5.61 -60.18 27.65
N GLU A 78 6.66 -61.01 27.47
CA GLU A 78 7.86 -60.64 26.72
C GLU A 78 7.52 -60.29 25.26
N GLN A 79 6.67 -61.08 24.61
CA GLN A 79 6.21 -60.80 23.24
C GLN A 79 5.42 -59.49 23.14
N LEU A 80 4.51 -59.24 24.08
CA LEU A 80 3.75 -57.99 24.15
C LEU A 80 4.66 -56.80 24.43
N THR A 81 5.67 -56.96 25.30
CA THR A 81 6.65 -55.92 25.61
C THR A 81 7.49 -55.58 24.39
N LEU A 82 8.00 -56.58 23.66
CA LEU A 82 8.73 -56.36 22.40
C LEU A 82 7.85 -55.70 21.33
N SER A 83 6.59 -56.12 21.21
CA SER A 83 5.63 -55.49 20.29
C SER A 83 5.37 -54.04 20.67
N ASN A 84 5.19 -53.73 21.96
CA ASN A 84 4.97 -52.38 22.45
C ASN A 84 6.18 -51.48 22.16
N ILE A 85 7.41 -51.96 22.41
CA ILE A 85 8.65 -51.24 22.07
C ILE A 85 8.72 -50.94 20.57
N ARG A 86 8.36 -51.91 19.71
CA ARG A 86 8.31 -51.70 18.25
C ARG A 86 7.27 -50.65 17.86
N LEU A 87 6.08 -50.69 18.46
CA LEU A 87 5.02 -49.71 18.22
C LEU A 87 5.40 -48.31 18.71
N LEU A 88 6.07 -48.19 19.86
CA LEU A 88 6.58 -46.91 20.36
C LEU A 88 7.63 -46.32 19.41
N ARG A 89 8.53 -47.17 18.89
CA ARG A 89 9.52 -46.74 17.90
C ARG A 89 8.86 -46.28 16.59
N ALA A 90 7.89 -47.04 16.08
CA ALA A 90 7.14 -46.68 14.88
C ALA A 90 6.36 -45.37 15.07
N ASN A 91 5.67 -45.20 16.21
CA ASN A 91 4.99 -43.95 16.55
C ASN A 91 5.95 -42.76 16.61
N ARG A 92 7.15 -42.94 17.17
CA ARG A 92 8.15 -41.87 17.22
C ARG A 92 8.61 -41.46 15.81
N ILE A 93 8.85 -42.43 14.93
CA ILE A 93 9.24 -42.16 13.53
C ILE A 93 8.13 -41.42 12.81
N LEU A 94 6.88 -41.90 12.90
CA LEU A 94 5.73 -41.25 12.27
C LEU A 94 5.51 -39.82 12.77
N LYS A 95 5.71 -39.57 14.06
CA LYS A 95 5.65 -38.20 14.59
C LYS A 95 6.71 -37.30 13.97
N LEU A 96 7.97 -37.75 13.92
CA LEU A 96 9.05 -36.98 13.30
C LEU A 96 8.80 -36.74 11.80
N ASP A 97 8.27 -37.74 11.08
CA ASP A 97 7.94 -37.60 9.66
C ASP A 97 6.79 -36.62 9.44
N CYS A 98 5.75 -36.65 10.30
CA CYS A 98 4.67 -35.67 10.28
C CYS A 98 5.18 -34.26 10.59
N ASP A 99 6.01 -34.10 11.63
CA ASP A 99 6.57 -32.80 12.03
C ASP A 99 7.42 -32.23 10.89
N ARG A 100 8.27 -33.06 10.26
CA ARG A 100 9.07 -32.66 9.09
C ARG A 100 8.20 -32.23 7.91
N LEU A 101 7.15 -32.99 7.60
CA LEU A 101 6.25 -32.66 6.50
C LEU A 101 5.49 -31.35 6.75
N VAL A 102 5.08 -31.10 8.00
CA VAL A 102 4.48 -29.83 8.40
C VAL A 102 5.51 -28.70 8.31
N GLU A 103 6.76 -28.91 8.71
CA GLU A 103 7.82 -27.91 8.56
C GLU A 103 8.11 -27.59 7.10
N GLU A 104 8.22 -28.58 6.23
CA GLU A 104 8.43 -28.41 4.78
C GLU A 104 7.26 -27.64 4.14
N GLN A 105 6.02 -27.96 4.50
CA GLN A 105 4.86 -27.23 3.95
C GLN A 105 4.72 -25.83 4.54
N THR A 106 5.11 -25.62 5.81
CA THR A 106 4.96 -24.31 6.46
C THR A 106 6.17 -23.40 6.25
N SER A 107 7.32 -23.90 5.81
CA SER A 107 8.51 -23.09 5.55
C SER A 107 8.28 -22.12 4.39
N GLU A 108 7.74 -22.61 3.27
CA GLU A 108 7.41 -21.79 2.10
C GLU A 108 6.42 -20.67 2.47
N LEU A 109 5.35 -21.01 3.20
CA LEU A 109 4.38 -20.01 3.67
C LEU A 109 5.02 -19.00 4.65
N LYS A 110 5.93 -19.43 5.53
CA LYS A 110 6.65 -18.51 6.44
C LYS A 110 7.54 -17.55 5.65
N GLU A 111 8.22 -18.03 4.62
CA GLU A 111 9.03 -17.20 3.74
C GLU A 111 8.17 -16.18 2.98
N GLU A 112 7.04 -16.61 2.43
CA GLU A 112 6.10 -15.72 1.74
C GLU A 112 5.50 -14.66 2.68
N ILE A 113 5.11 -15.04 3.90
CA ILE A 113 4.65 -14.10 4.93
C ILE A 113 5.75 -13.08 5.24
N ASN A 114 6.98 -13.51 5.46
CA ASN A 114 8.10 -12.61 5.74
C ASN A 114 8.35 -11.66 4.55
N HIS A 115 8.26 -12.15 3.33
CA HIS A 115 8.39 -11.35 2.12
C HIS A 115 7.29 -10.28 2.03
N LEU A 116 6.03 -10.68 2.23
CA LEU A 116 4.88 -9.77 2.22
C LEU A 116 4.96 -8.73 3.34
N LEU A 117 5.41 -9.11 4.53
CA LEU A 117 5.64 -8.17 5.64
C LEU A 117 6.70 -7.12 5.27
N PHE A 118 7.82 -7.54 4.67
CA PHE A 118 8.85 -6.61 4.22
C PHE A 118 8.32 -5.65 3.15
N GLN A 119 7.61 -6.17 2.15
CA GLN A 119 6.98 -5.35 1.12
C GLN A 119 5.97 -4.36 1.71
N ASN A 120 5.15 -4.81 2.66
CA ASN A 120 4.14 -3.97 3.31
C ASN A 120 4.80 -2.82 4.07
N VAL A 121 5.84 -3.09 4.86
CA VAL A 121 6.61 -2.04 5.55
C VAL A 121 7.23 -1.05 4.55
N ARG A 122 7.77 -1.55 3.44
CA ARG A 122 8.34 -0.69 2.38
C ARG A 122 7.26 0.21 1.76
N LEU A 123 6.09 -0.35 1.46
CA LEU A 123 4.96 0.39 0.90
C LEU A 123 4.41 1.42 1.90
N GLN A 124 4.25 1.07 3.17
CA GLN A 124 3.82 2.00 4.21
C GLN A 124 4.79 3.19 4.34
N ARG A 125 6.10 2.94 4.31
CA ARG A 125 7.11 4.00 4.32
C ARG A 125 7.02 4.89 3.07
N SER A 126 6.90 4.27 1.89
CA SER A 126 6.75 5.01 0.63
C SER A 126 5.47 5.85 0.59
N ASN A 127 4.35 5.31 1.08
CA ASN A 127 3.08 6.01 1.12
C ASN A 127 3.13 7.22 2.05
N ARG A 128 3.79 7.07 3.21
CA ARG A 128 4.03 8.19 4.12
C ARG A 128 4.83 9.31 3.46
N LEU A 129 5.91 8.99 2.75
CA LEU A 129 6.70 9.98 2.01
C LEU A 129 5.87 10.71 0.96
N LEU A 130 5.11 9.97 0.14
CA LEU A 130 4.22 10.58 -0.87
C LEU A 130 3.14 11.46 -0.24
N GLN A 131 2.66 11.11 0.94
CA GLN A 131 1.68 11.91 1.66
C GLN A 131 2.30 13.19 2.24
N ASP A 132 3.55 13.12 2.71
CA ASP A 132 4.31 14.29 3.13
C ASP A 132 4.57 15.24 1.93
N ASP A 133 5.00 14.71 0.77
CA ASP A 133 5.20 15.48 -0.48
C ASP A 133 3.90 16.16 -0.95
N LEU A 134 2.77 15.43 -0.88
CA LEU A 134 1.46 15.98 -1.25
C LEU A 134 1.06 17.12 -0.32
N ASN A 135 1.30 16.97 0.99
CA ASN A 135 1.01 18.00 1.98
C ASN A 135 1.88 19.23 1.74
N GLU A 136 3.17 19.05 1.47
CA GLU A 136 4.10 20.13 1.14
C GLU A 136 3.62 20.90 -0.09
N SER A 137 3.35 20.21 -1.21
CA SER A 137 2.82 20.82 -2.43
C SER A 137 1.51 21.57 -2.20
N MET A 138 0.60 21.00 -1.40
CA MET A 138 -0.65 21.66 -1.03
C MET A 138 -0.40 22.94 -0.21
N THR A 139 0.57 22.93 0.70
CA THR A 139 0.94 24.12 1.48
C THR A 139 1.57 25.19 0.58
N GLU A 140 2.45 24.84 -0.34
CA GLU A 140 3.05 25.76 -1.30
C GLU A 140 2.00 26.40 -2.21
N MET A 141 1.08 25.59 -2.75
CA MET A 141 -0.05 26.09 -3.56
C MET A 141 -0.92 27.06 -2.78
N ASN A 142 -1.23 26.75 -1.52
CA ASN A 142 -1.99 27.64 -0.65
C ASN A 142 -1.21 28.91 -0.32
N GLN A 143 0.10 28.82 -0.09
CA GLN A 143 0.97 29.98 0.11
C GLN A 143 1.00 30.88 -1.13
N MET A 144 1.21 30.32 -2.32
CA MET A 144 1.17 31.06 -3.59
C MET A 144 -0.18 31.74 -3.80
N ARG A 145 -1.29 31.03 -3.53
CA ARG A 145 -2.64 31.62 -3.60
C ARG A 145 -2.78 32.77 -2.61
N ASN A 146 -2.33 32.61 -1.37
CA ASN A 146 -2.39 33.66 -0.36
C ASN A 146 -1.51 34.85 -0.71
N ASP A 147 -0.32 34.62 -1.28
CA ASP A 147 0.58 35.66 -1.76
C ASP A 147 -0.02 36.42 -2.95
N GLN A 148 -0.72 35.72 -3.85
CA GLN A 148 -1.47 36.35 -4.93
C GLN A 148 -2.59 37.23 -4.37
N ILE A 149 -3.34 36.76 -3.37
CA ILE A 149 -4.38 37.55 -2.69
C ILE A 149 -3.77 38.77 -1.98
N ARG A 150 -2.60 38.64 -1.35
CA ARG A 150 -1.90 39.77 -0.71
C ARG A 150 -1.36 40.79 -1.71
N LYS A 151 -0.86 40.32 -2.86
CA LYS A 151 -0.38 41.17 -3.97
C LYS A 151 -1.53 41.78 -4.78
N MET A 152 -2.76 41.28 -4.66
CA MET A 152 -3.94 41.92 -5.22
C MET A 152 -4.20 43.25 -4.48
N ASN A 153 -3.63 44.32 -5.00
CA ASN A 153 -3.92 45.69 -4.56
C ASN A 153 -5.35 46.14 -4.92
N ASN A 154 -6.01 45.41 -5.84
CA ASN A 154 -7.34 45.73 -6.34
C ASN A 154 -8.26 44.53 -6.15
N VAL A 155 -9.21 44.66 -5.22
CA VAL A 155 -10.32 43.72 -5.07
C VAL A 155 -11.20 43.81 -6.32
N GLY A 156 -11.71 42.68 -6.81
CA GLY A 156 -12.35 42.56 -8.13
C GLY A 156 -13.45 43.59 -8.45
N PRO A 157 -13.85 43.71 -9.73
CA PRO A 157 -14.81 44.72 -10.20
C PRO A 157 -16.15 44.70 -9.45
N GLU A 158 -16.53 43.55 -8.89
CA GLU A 158 -17.73 43.38 -8.05
C GLU A 158 -17.59 44.11 -6.71
N TYR A 159 -16.43 44.04 -6.07
CA TYR A 159 -16.16 44.76 -4.83
C TYR A 159 -16.05 46.28 -5.08
N GLU A 160 -15.38 46.68 -6.17
CA GLU A 160 -15.33 48.09 -6.59
C GLU A 160 -16.74 48.64 -6.81
N TYR A 161 -17.61 47.88 -7.48
CA TYR A 161 -19.01 48.25 -7.68
C TYR A 161 -19.79 48.39 -6.37
N LEU A 162 -19.62 47.46 -5.43
CA LEU A 162 -20.29 47.53 -4.13
C LEU A 162 -19.86 48.75 -3.33
N VAL A 163 -18.57 49.06 -3.28
CA VAL A 163 -18.04 50.25 -2.61
C VAL A 163 -18.58 51.53 -3.25
N GLN A 164 -18.60 51.59 -4.58
CA GLN A 164 -19.19 52.70 -5.33
C GLN A 164 -20.69 52.86 -5.00
N MET A 165 -21.46 51.77 -4.96
CA MET A 165 -22.88 51.80 -4.65
C MET A 165 -23.18 52.27 -3.22
N ILE A 166 -22.42 51.79 -2.23
CA ILE A 166 -22.54 52.21 -0.83
C ILE A 166 -22.29 53.71 -0.70
N ASN A 167 -21.23 54.22 -1.34
CA ASN A 167 -20.91 55.65 -1.34
C ASN A 167 -22.02 56.51 -1.98
N LEU A 168 -22.71 55.99 -3.01
CA LEU A 168 -23.87 56.65 -3.61
C LEU A 168 -25.04 56.72 -2.64
N LEU A 169 -25.37 55.60 -2.00
CA LEU A 169 -26.47 55.52 -1.04
C LEU A 169 -26.24 56.45 0.16
N TYR A 170 -25.00 56.52 0.68
CA TYR A 170 -24.64 57.47 1.74
C TYR A 170 -24.84 58.93 1.32
N ARG A 171 -24.51 59.31 0.08
CA ARG A 171 -24.76 60.68 -0.42
C ARG A 171 -26.24 61.00 -0.60
N GLN A 172 -27.03 60.02 -1.05
CA GLN A 172 -28.49 60.17 -1.16
C GLN A 172 -29.12 60.39 0.22
N LEU A 173 -28.68 59.65 1.23
CA LEU A 173 -29.10 59.83 2.63
C LEU A 173 -28.71 61.21 3.19
N GLN A 174 -27.59 61.80 2.74
CA GLN A 174 -27.16 63.14 3.13
C GLN A 174 -27.86 64.29 2.38
N GLY A 175 -28.85 63.99 1.53
CA GLY A 175 -29.63 65.00 0.82
C GLY A 175 -28.91 65.71 -0.32
N LYS A 176 -27.79 65.14 -0.82
CA LYS A 176 -27.03 65.65 -1.98
C LYS A 176 -27.04 64.63 -3.13
N PRO A 177 -28.20 64.44 -3.81
CA PRO A 177 -28.32 63.44 -4.87
C PRO A 177 -27.66 63.86 -6.19
N THR A 178 -27.34 65.15 -6.36
CA THR A 178 -26.78 65.72 -7.59
C THR A 178 -25.31 66.08 -7.40
N CYS A 179 -24.48 65.79 -8.41
CA CYS A 179 -23.07 66.16 -8.41
C CYS A 179 -22.90 67.51 -9.14
N GLU A 180 -22.26 68.49 -8.49
CA GLU A 180 -22.27 69.90 -8.93
C GLU A 180 -21.17 70.26 -9.93
N LYS A 181 -19.91 69.85 -9.69
CA LYS A 181 -18.74 70.22 -10.52
C LYS A 181 -17.93 69.02 -11.02
N THR A 182 -17.88 67.95 -10.24
CA THR A 182 -17.11 66.74 -10.54
C THR A 182 -18.00 65.50 -10.35
N CYS A 183 -17.82 64.52 -11.23
CA CYS A 183 -18.54 63.25 -11.14
C CYS A 183 -18.10 62.48 -9.90
N CYS A 184 -19.09 62.06 -9.12
CA CYS A 184 -18.97 61.38 -7.85
C CYS A 184 -18.25 60.01 -7.87
N PHE A 185 -18.05 59.42 -9.06
CA PHE A 185 -17.41 58.11 -9.26
C PHE A 185 -16.08 58.17 -9.98
N THR A 186 -15.91 59.12 -10.91
CA THR A 186 -14.71 59.18 -11.76
C THR A 186 -13.76 60.31 -11.36
N ASN A 187 -14.17 61.19 -10.43
CA ASN A 187 -13.49 62.45 -10.09
C ASN A 187 -13.20 63.35 -11.31
N LYS A 188 -13.80 63.05 -12.47
CA LYS A 188 -13.66 63.81 -13.70
C LYS A 188 -14.64 65.00 -13.70
N PRO A 189 -14.29 66.12 -14.35
CA PRO A 189 -15.19 67.25 -14.49
C PRO A 189 -16.45 66.85 -15.27
N LEU A 190 -17.59 67.41 -14.87
CA LEU A 190 -18.90 67.10 -15.47
C LEU A 190 -18.98 67.48 -16.96
N SER A 191 -18.05 68.29 -17.47
CA SER A 191 -17.95 68.67 -18.89
C SER A 191 -17.57 67.50 -19.82
N GLN A 192 -17.01 66.41 -19.27
CA GLN A 192 -16.66 65.19 -20.02
C GLN A 192 -17.63 64.02 -19.77
N GLY A 193 -18.67 64.22 -18.94
CA GLY A 193 -19.61 63.17 -18.53
C GLY A 193 -20.92 63.17 -19.32
N PHE A 194 -21.63 62.04 -19.29
CA PHE A 194 -22.96 61.89 -19.88
C PHE A 194 -23.98 62.74 -19.10
N SER A 195 -24.42 63.85 -19.70
CA SER A 195 -25.49 64.69 -19.15
C SER A 195 -26.80 64.39 -19.88
N VAL A 196 -27.85 64.14 -19.10
CA VAL A 196 -29.21 63.94 -19.61
C VAL A 196 -30.03 65.18 -19.28
N LEU A 197 -30.74 65.68 -20.28
CA LEU A 197 -31.72 66.74 -20.10
C LEU A 197 -32.96 66.13 -19.43
N THR A 198 -33.12 66.37 -18.13
CA THR A 198 -34.32 66.01 -17.38
C THR A 198 -35.12 67.27 -17.05
N LEU A 199 -36.44 67.13 -17.11
CA LEU A 199 -37.36 68.17 -16.66
C LEU A 199 -37.29 68.24 -15.12
N PRO A 200 -37.30 69.44 -14.51
CA PRO A 200 -37.40 69.57 -13.06
C PRO A 200 -38.71 68.93 -12.54
N PRO A 201 -38.76 68.42 -11.30
CA PRO A 201 -40.02 68.04 -10.66
C PRO A 201 -40.97 69.26 -10.61
N ASP A 202 -42.27 69.00 -10.80
CA ASP A 202 -43.37 69.89 -11.24
C ASP A 202 -43.60 71.24 -10.51
N ASP A 203 -42.72 71.68 -9.61
CA ASP A 203 -42.95 72.86 -8.76
C ASP A 203 -42.23 74.14 -9.23
N SER A 204 -41.67 74.18 -10.44
CA SER A 204 -40.96 75.36 -10.97
C SER A 204 -41.56 75.83 -12.30
N GLN A 205 -42.13 77.04 -12.34
CA GLN A 205 -42.72 77.67 -13.54
C GLN A 205 -41.74 77.88 -14.72
N ASP A 206 -40.46 77.54 -14.57
CA ASP A 206 -39.44 77.57 -15.63
C ASP A 206 -39.24 76.16 -16.23
N GLN A 207 -40.02 75.80 -17.25
CA GLN A 207 -39.87 74.56 -18.04
C GLN A 207 -38.67 74.59 -19.00
N ARG A 208 -37.48 74.98 -18.52
CA ARG A 208 -36.23 74.79 -19.27
C ARG A 208 -35.56 73.51 -18.81
N ALA A 209 -35.41 72.56 -19.72
CA ALA A 209 -34.65 71.34 -19.47
C ALA A 209 -33.23 71.71 -19.01
N LYS A 210 -32.88 71.36 -17.78
CA LYS A 210 -31.53 71.61 -17.23
C LYS A 210 -30.70 70.34 -17.46
N PRO A 211 -29.45 70.45 -17.93
CA PRO A 211 -28.55 69.30 -18.02
C PRO A 211 -28.31 68.76 -16.60
N GLN A 212 -28.88 67.61 -16.27
CA GLN A 212 -28.56 66.88 -15.04
C GLN A 212 -27.53 65.80 -15.37
N HIS A 213 -26.49 65.69 -14.56
CA HIS A 213 -25.52 64.62 -14.68
C HIS A 213 -26.02 63.36 -13.99
N ILE A 214 -26.06 62.25 -14.72
CA ILE A 214 -26.37 60.94 -14.16
C ILE A 214 -25.06 60.27 -13.77
N CYS A 215 -24.85 60.14 -12.47
CA CYS A 215 -23.68 59.46 -11.92
C CYS A 215 -23.84 57.96 -12.12
N ARG A 216 -23.19 57.40 -13.14
CA ARG A 216 -23.07 55.95 -13.28
C ARG A 216 -21.78 55.46 -12.60
N PRO A 217 -21.84 54.40 -11.79
CA PRO A 217 -20.66 53.69 -11.34
C PRO A 217 -19.81 53.32 -12.56
N SER A 218 -18.54 53.71 -12.54
CA SER A 218 -17.58 53.35 -13.57
C SER A 218 -16.61 52.38 -12.92
N ILE A 219 -16.76 51.10 -13.23
CA ILE A 219 -15.79 50.08 -12.83
C ILE A 219 -14.53 50.38 -13.62
N GLN A 220 -13.48 50.86 -12.95
CA GLN A 220 -12.19 51.00 -13.59
C GLN A 220 -11.60 49.60 -13.65
N SER A 221 -11.88 48.88 -14.73
CA SER A 221 -11.15 47.66 -15.08
C SER A 221 -9.70 48.08 -15.38
N HIS A 222 -8.92 48.29 -14.33
CA HIS A 222 -7.47 48.49 -14.39
C HIS A 222 -6.81 47.14 -14.66
N VAL A 223 -7.19 46.53 -15.77
CA VAL A 223 -6.24 45.76 -16.54
C VAL A 223 -5.41 46.84 -17.23
N ASN A 224 -4.41 47.36 -16.51
CA ASN A 224 -3.46 48.30 -17.10
C ASN A 224 -2.70 47.49 -18.17
N GLY A 225 -3.24 47.49 -19.39
CA GLY A 225 -2.94 46.52 -20.43
C GLY A 225 -1.47 46.49 -20.82
N GLY A 226 -0.69 47.53 -20.49
CA GLY A 226 0.76 47.53 -20.68
C GLY A 226 1.51 46.66 -19.64
N SER A 227 1.25 46.84 -18.35
CA SER A 227 2.04 46.17 -17.30
C SER A 227 1.66 44.70 -17.11
N LEU A 228 0.36 44.37 -17.21
CA LEU A 228 -0.09 42.98 -17.10
C LEU A 228 0.22 42.17 -18.37
N ALA A 229 0.10 42.78 -19.56
CA ALA A 229 0.46 42.07 -20.79
C ALA A 229 1.96 41.81 -20.88
N VAL A 230 2.82 42.74 -20.44
CA VAL A 230 4.27 42.51 -20.39
C VAL A 230 4.63 41.44 -19.35
N ALA A 231 4.01 41.48 -18.17
CA ALA A 231 4.21 40.43 -17.16
C ALA A 231 3.74 39.04 -17.65
N SER A 232 2.57 38.99 -18.29
CA SER A 232 2.03 37.75 -18.87
C SER A 232 2.84 37.27 -20.06
N GLN A 233 3.41 38.16 -20.87
CA GLN A 233 4.31 37.81 -21.97
C GLN A 233 5.63 37.26 -21.43
N HIS A 234 6.18 37.84 -20.36
CA HIS A 234 7.38 37.33 -19.72
C HIS A 234 7.15 35.97 -19.05
N GLU A 235 6.01 35.79 -18.38
CA GLU A 235 5.61 34.52 -17.80
C GLU A 235 5.38 33.45 -18.88
N ASN A 236 4.73 33.78 -20.00
CA ASN A 236 4.61 32.87 -21.14
C ASN A 236 5.98 32.50 -21.73
N ALA A 237 6.89 33.47 -21.87
CA ALA A 237 8.25 33.19 -22.35
C ALA A 237 9.00 32.24 -21.39
N ARG A 238 8.88 32.45 -20.08
CA ARG A 238 9.46 31.57 -19.05
C ARG A 238 8.87 30.16 -19.12
N LEU A 239 7.54 30.05 -19.21
CA LEU A 239 6.85 28.76 -19.31
C LEU A 239 7.23 28.03 -20.60
N HIS A 240 7.41 28.75 -21.71
CA HIS A 240 7.93 28.16 -22.95
C HIS A 240 9.36 27.64 -22.80
N GLU A 241 10.24 28.40 -22.17
CA GLU A 241 11.62 27.96 -21.89
C GLU A 241 11.65 26.73 -20.98
N GLU A 242 10.83 26.71 -19.93
CA GLU A 242 10.71 25.57 -19.02
C GLU A 242 10.14 24.33 -19.73
N MET A 243 9.15 24.49 -20.61
CA MET A 243 8.65 23.39 -21.44
C MET A 243 9.71 22.84 -22.39
N GLU A 244 10.50 23.71 -23.03
CA GLU A 244 11.59 23.27 -23.91
C GLU A 244 12.70 22.58 -23.11
N GLN A 245 12.99 23.05 -21.89
CA GLN A 245 13.91 22.37 -20.99
C GLN A 245 13.39 20.99 -20.58
N MET A 246 12.13 20.89 -20.17
CA MET A 246 11.50 19.59 -19.83
C MET A 246 11.47 18.63 -21.02
N LYS A 247 11.28 19.13 -22.25
CA LYS A 247 11.38 18.30 -23.47
C LYS A 247 12.79 17.76 -23.67
N ARG A 248 13.82 18.61 -23.52
CA ARG A 248 15.22 18.17 -23.59
C ARG A 248 15.53 17.11 -22.53
N ASP A 249 15.10 17.35 -21.30
CA ASP A 249 15.34 16.39 -20.21
C ASP A 249 14.61 15.07 -20.44
N ARG A 250 13.37 15.11 -20.96
CA ARG A 250 12.63 13.92 -21.39
C ARG A 250 13.38 13.15 -22.48
N ASP A 251 13.86 13.85 -23.50
CA ASP A 251 14.55 13.23 -24.63
C ASP A 251 15.89 12.60 -24.18
N ASN A 252 16.64 13.29 -23.30
CA ASN A 252 17.84 12.74 -22.66
C ASN A 252 17.51 11.49 -21.81
N LEU A 253 16.41 11.50 -21.06
CA LEU A 253 15.98 10.35 -20.28
C LEU A 253 15.61 9.16 -21.17
N TYR A 254 14.99 9.41 -22.33
CA TYR A 254 14.71 8.35 -23.31
C TYR A 254 16.00 7.72 -23.84
N GLU A 255 17.03 8.51 -24.14
CA GLU A 255 18.34 8.00 -24.56
C GLU A 255 18.97 7.12 -23.46
N VAL A 256 18.98 7.59 -22.21
CA VAL A 256 19.52 6.81 -21.08
C VAL A 256 18.76 5.52 -20.86
N ILE A 257 17.42 5.54 -20.97
CA ILE A 257 16.61 4.31 -20.88
C ILE A 257 17.02 3.33 -21.97
N HIS A 258 17.18 3.81 -23.21
CA HIS A 258 17.56 2.96 -24.33
C HIS A 258 18.94 2.33 -24.12
N GLU A 259 19.94 3.09 -23.70
CA GLU A 259 21.27 2.58 -23.35
C GLU A 259 21.18 1.50 -22.24
N LYS A 260 20.34 1.71 -21.22
CA LYS A 260 20.16 0.74 -20.13
C LYS A 260 19.44 -0.52 -20.58
N GLU A 261 18.51 -0.42 -21.53
CA GLU A 261 17.87 -1.58 -22.15
C GLU A 261 18.86 -2.42 -22.96
N GLU A 262 19.78 -1.77 -23.69
CA GLU A 262 20.86 -2.45 -24.42
C GLU A 262 21.85 -3.16 -23.48
N ASP A 263 22.24 -2.49 -22.39
CA ASP A 263 23.06 -3.08 -21.32
C ASP A 263 22.37 -4.33 -20.72
N LEU A 264 21.07 -4.22 -20.41
CA LEU A 264 20.29 -5.32 -19.87
C LEU A 264 20.22 -6.51 -20.83
N GLU A 265 20.00 -6.25 -22.12
CA GLU A 265 19.95 -7.31 -23.12
C GLU A 265 21.30 -8.01 -23.30
N THR A 266 22.40 -7.25 -23.18
CA THR A 266 23.76 -7.81 -23.20
C THR A 266 24.01 -8.67 -21.98
N LEU A 267 23.67 -8.20 -20.78
CA LEU A 267 23.81 -8.97 -19.54
C LEU A 267 22.95 -10.23 -19.54
N LYS A 268 21.73 -10.19 -20.10
CA LYS A 268 20.90 -11.39 -20.28
C LYS A 268 21.57 -12.42 -21.18
N ARG A 269 22.16 -11.98 -22.30
CA ARG A 269 22.91 -12.86 -23.21
C ARG A 269 24.12 -13.48 -22.51
N GLU A 270 24.87 -12.71 -21.73
CA GLU A 270 25.99 -13.21 -20.95
C GLU A 270 25.58 -14.20 -19.87
N LEU A 271 24.49 -13.90 -19.14
CA LEU A 271 23.96 -14.80 -18.11
C LEU A 271 23.52 -16.13 -18.72
N LYS A 272 22.78 -16.09 -19.83
CA LYS A 272 22.37 -17.29 -20.56
C LYS A 272 23.57 -18.12 -21.00
N MET A 273 24.62 -17.47 -21.54
CA MET A 273 25.85 -18.18 -21.92
C MET A 273 26.51 -18.85 -20.70
N LYS A 274 26.53 -18.19 -19.54
CA LYS A 274 27.05 -18.78 -18.30
C LYS A 274 26.21 -19.97 -17.84
N ASP A 275 24.88 -19.86 -17.89
CA ASP A 275 23.96 -20.95 -17.55
C ASP A 275 24.14 -22.16 -18.48
N ASP A 276 24.33 -21.92 -19.77
CA ASP A 276 24.63 -22.96 -20.76
C ASP A 276 25.96 -23.67 -20.43
N ILE A 277 27.01 -22.91 -20.07
CA ILE A 277 28.30 -23.46 -19.65
C ILE A 277 28.16 -24.28 -18.36
N VAL A 278 27.44 -23.77 -17.36
CA VAL A 278 27.21 -24.50 -16.10
C VAL A 278 26.46 -25.80 -16.37
N SER A 279 25.40 -25.75 -17.18
CA SER A 279 24.63 -26.93 -17.59
C SER A 279 25.50 -27.97 -18.30
N GLN A 280 26.43 -27.52 -19.15
CA GLN A 280 27.39 -28.39 -19.81
C GLN A 280 28.34 -29.03 -18.78
N LEU A 281 28.89 -28.24 -17.86
CA LEU A 281 29.78 -28.74 -16.81
C LEU A 281 29.07 -29.77 -15.92
N GLU A 282 27.81 -29.52 -15.53
CA GLU A 282 27.02 -30.49 -14.78
C GLU A 282 26.81 -31.80 -15.54
N SER A 283 26.57 -31.72 -16.86
CA SER A 283 26.45 -32.91 -17.70
C SER A 283 27.77 -33.68 -17.78
N ASP A 284 28.90 -32.97 -17.91
CA ASP A 284 30.23 -33.55 -17.95
C ASP A 284 30.62 -34.18 -16.60
N PHE A 285 30.28 -33.55 -15.48
CA PHE A 285 30.46 -34.13 -14.14
C PHE A 285 29.65 -35.41 -13.95
N LYS A 286 28.37 -35.41 -14.34
CA LYS A 286 27.52 -36.61 -14.28
C LYS A 286 28.09 -37.75 -15.14
N ARG A 287 28.60 -37.43 -16.33
CA ARG A 287 29.25 -38.43 -17.21
C ARG A 287 30.51 -39.00 -16.56
N MET A 288 31.36 -38.13 -16.02
CA MET A 288 32.59 -38.53 -15.36
C MET A 288 32.31 -39.39 -14.11
N GLU A 289 31.27 -39.06 -13.34
CA GLU A 289 30.86 -39.86 -12.17
C GLU A 289 30.48 -41.29 -12.58
N VAL A 290 29.74 -41.46 -13.67
CA VAL A 290 29.39 -42.79 -14.22
C VAL A 290 30.65 -43.55 -14.64
N GLU A 291 31.56 -42.90 -15.38
CA GLU A 291 32.82 -43.53 -15.83
C GLU A 291 33.68 -43.98 -14.63
N VAL A 292 33.77 -43.17 -13.57
CA VAL A 292 34.50 -43.53 -12.35
C VAL A 292 33.86 -44.73 -11.65
N ILE A 293 32.54 -44.76 -11.53
CA ILE A 293 31.80 -45.89 -10.93
C ILE A 293 32.05 -47.17 -11.74
N ASP A 294 32.02 -47.09 -13.07
CA ASP A 294 32.23 -48.26 -13.93
C ASP A 294 33.67 -48.77 -13.85
N LEU A 295 34.68 -47.87 -13.82
CA LEU A 295 36.07 -48.25 -13.59
C LEU A 295 36.27 -48.92 -12.22
N GLN A 296 35.64 -48.40 -11.17
CA GLN A 296 35.69 -49.02 -9.84
C GLN A 296 35.08 -50.43 -9.84
N LYS A 297 33.95 -50.63 -10.52
CA LYS A 297 33.35 -51.97 -10.68
C LYS A 297 34.29 -52.92 -11.42
N VAL A 298 34.86 -52.51 -12.55
CA VAL A 298 35.79 -53.35 -13.34
C VAL A 298 37.00 -53.76 -12.51
N ASN A 299 37.55 -52.84 -11.71
CA ASN A 299 38.68 -53.14 -10.84
C ASN A 299 38.31 -54.16 -9.74
N ILE A 300 37.13 -54.03 -9.12
CA ILE A 300 36.62 -55.01 -8.15
C ILE A 300 36.41 -56.38 -8.80
N TYR A 301 35.79 -56.44 -9.99
CA TYR A 301 35.61 -57.71 -10.71
C TYR A 301 36.95 -58.37 -11.07
N THR A 302 37.93 -57.58 -11.49
CA THR A 302 39.27 -58.07 -11.79
C THR A 302 39.96 -58.63 -10.55
N LEU A 303 39.87 -57.93 -9.41
CA LEU A 303 40.40 -58.43 -8.14
C LEU A 303 39.72 -59.74 -7.69
N ILE A 304 38.41 -59.86 -7.87
CA ILE A 304 37.66 -61.08 -7.55
C ILE A 304 38.10 -62.23 -8.46
N VAL A 305 38.17 -62.03 -9.77
CA VAL A 305 38.59 -63.07 -10.73
C VAL A 305 40.03 -63.51 -10.45
N CYS A 306 40.96 -62.58 -10.24
CA CYS A 306 42.35 -62.90 -9.88
C CYS A 306 42.48 -63.63 -8.53
N PHE A 307 41.54 -63.44 -7.60
CA PHE A 307 41.51 -64.16 -6.33
C PHE A 307 40.97 -65.59 -6.48
N TYR A 308 40.03 -65.81 -7.41
CA TYR A 308 39.50 -67.13 -7.71
C TYR A 308 40.44 -67.97 -8.60
N ASP A 309 41.21 -67.37 -9.51
CA ASP A 309 42.18 -68.07 -10.35
C ASP A 309 43.51 -68.43 -9.63
N ASN A 310 43.76 -67.91 -8.42
CA ASN A 310 44.93 -68.24 -7.59
C ASN A 310 44.64 -69.29 -6.49
N ARG A 311 43.54 -70.03 -6.61
CA ARG A 311 43.18 -71.16 -5.72
C ARG A 311 43.10 -72.46 -6.50
#